data_AF-A0A645BEB0-F1
#
_entry.id   AF-A0A645BEB0-F1
#
_cell.length_a   1.000
_cell.length_b   1.000
_cell.length_c   1.000
_cell.angle_alpha   90.00
_cell.angle_beta   90.00
_cell.angle_gamma   90.00
#
_symmetry.space_group_name_H-M   'P 1'
#
loop_
_entity.id
_entity.type
_entity.pdbx_description
1 polymer ?
#
loop_
_entity_poly.entity_id
_entity_poly.type
_entity_poly.pdbx_seq_one_letter_code
_entity_poly.pdbx_strand_id
1 'polypeptide(L)'
;MNKTSAIGEAGLKLGLNETTLSNGSSGYAIIINDKLFEFEKTASLNDIIKKINNDADAKVTISYLSTTDTFSIKADETGANMAVKIEEVSGGNLSKALFGDATYQNEIEGKDTKMDYTLNGVKTSVVRSTANFSIDGINIELNKKSKGLTDVSFNVTNNADEVVERIKGFINDYNEIIELLNSKTKEKPYRDYQPLTPDQQDEMEEDEIKDWTEQAKKGVLYGDSNMNSVLRKMRQAMTGKTSVSSLALSDIGISSATMDTSGKLVIDEEKLKAKLLESPDEIASLFSGSTSVEGGISGIAVQMRELLVANVGAYGSSGILIDEAGLDSGRTSDQNNISKRIEDYDDKMAELKDKMEVERKRYWSKFTSLEKTLNKLNSQSSYFTDMMG
;
A
#
# COMPACT_ATOMS: atom_id res chain seq x y z
N MET A 1 -3.45 41.48 -33.98
CA MET A 1 -4.89 41.14 -34.10
C MET A 1 -5.61 41.23 -32.77
N ASN A 2 -6.88 41.62 -32.76
CA ASN A 2 -7.74 41.55 -31.57
C ASN A 2 -8.35 40.14 -31.48
N LYS A 3 -7.99 39.38 -30.44
CA LYS A 3 -8.39 37.97 -30.31
C LYS A 3 -9.78 37.77 -29.70
N THR A 4 -10.37 38.81 -29.13
CA THR A 4 -11.63 38.76 -28.39
C THR A 4 -12.78 39.45 -29.12
N SER A 5 -12.49 40.24 -30.16
CA SER A 5 -13.52 40.74 -31.08
C SER A 5 -14.00 39.63 -32.02
N ALA A 6 -15.17 39.85 -32.63
CA ALA A 6 -15.67 38.99 -33.70
C ALA A 6 -14.59 38.82 -34.79
N ILE A 7 -14.46 37.61 -35.34
CA ILE A 7 -13.37 37.29 -36.27
C ILE A 7 -13.36 38.20 -37.51
N GLY A 8 -14.53 38.68 -37.97
CA GLY A 8 -14.64 39.66 -39.06
C GLY A 8 -13.98 41.01 -38.78
N GLU A 9 -13.77 41.34 -37.49
CA GLU A 9 -13.14 42.57 -37.01
C GLU A 9 -11.76 42.33 -36.41
N ALA A 10 -11.27 41.08 -36.41
CA ALA A 10 -10.02 40.69 -35.75
C ALA A 10 -8.75 41.25 -36.44
N GLY A 11 -8.90 41.86 -37.62
CA GLY A 11 -7.81 42.43 -38.41
C GLY A 11 -7.02 41.37 -39.17
N LEU A 12 -7.70 40.34 -39.70
CA LEU A 12 -7.10 39.36 -40.61
C LEU A 12 -6.64 40.04 -41.91
N LYS A 13 -5.54 39.53 -42.49
CA LYS A 13 -4.96 40.08 -43.73
C LYS A 13 -5.87 39.88 -44.95
N LEU A 14 -6.66 38.82 -44.94
CA LEU A 14 -7.69 38.54 -45.94
C LEU A 14 -9.06 38.77 -45.33
N GLY A 15 -9.98 39.39 -46.09
CA GLY A 15 -11.39 39.49 -45.69
C GLY A 15 -12.04 38.10 -45.64
N LEU A 16 -13.13 37.97 -44.87
CA LEU A 16 -13.85 36.71 -44.70
C LEU A 16 -15.11 36.63 -45.55
N ASN A 17 -15.34 35.46 -46.15
CA ASN A 17 -16.56 35.08 -46.85
C ASN A 17 -17.37 34.15 -45.96
N GLU A 18 -18.66 34.45 -45.85
CA GLU A 18 -19.60 33.62 -45.10
C GLU A 18 -20.06 32.42 -45.93
N THR A 19 -20.32 31.31 -45.26
CA THR A 19 -20.99 30.13 -45.80
C THR A 19 -22.25 29.79 -44.99
N THR A 20 -23.07 28.89 -45.51
CA THR A 20 -24.24 28.37 -44.80
C THR A 20 -23.80 27.25 -43.86
N LEU A 21 -24.04 27.44 -42.57
CA LEU A 21 -23.78 26.45 -41.53
C LEU A 21 -24.84 25.34 -41.54
N SER A 22 -24.57 24.22 -40.88
CA SER A 22 -25.47 23.06 -40.78
C SER A 22 -26.82 23.39 -40.14
N ASN A 23 -26.90 24.46 -39.33
CA ASN A 23 -28.14 24.97 -38.74
C ASN A 23 -28.92 25.93 -39.66
N GLY A 24 -28.46 26.17 -40.89
CA GLY A 24 -29.08 27.05 -41.88
C GLY A 24 -28.74 28.54 -41.73
N SER A 25 -27.96 28.93 -40.73
CA SER A 25 -27.50 30.31 -40.55
C SER A 25 -26.26 30.63 -41.38
N SER A 26 -25.97 31.91 -41.61
CA SER A 26 -24.72 32.35 -42.24
C SER A 26 -23.61 32.51 -41.20
N GLY A 27 -22.44 31.94 -41.46
CA GLY A 27 -21.28 31.99 -40.58
C GLY A 27 -19.99 31.58 -41.30
N TYR A 28 -19.00 31.08 -40.56
CA TYR A 28 -17.72 30.63 -41.10
C TYR A 28 -17.49 29.15 -40.82
N ALA A 29 -16.83 28.44 -41.74
CA ALA A 29 -16.53 27.03 -41.55
C ALA A 29 -15.18 26.63 -42.15
N ILE A 30 -14.57 25.59 -41.58
CA ILE A 30 -13.30 25.01 -42.00
C ILE A 30 -13.33 23.50 -41.76
N ILE A 31 -12.67 22.72 -42.62
CA ILE A 31 -12.50 21.28 -42.42
C ILE A 31 -11.04 21.03 -42.03
N ILE A 32 -10.83 20.30 -40.93
CA ILE A 32 -9.51 19.87 -40.48
C ILE A 32 -9.56 18.35 -40.22
N ASN A 33 -8.65 17.59 -40.85
CA ASN A 33 -8.61 16.13 -40.76
C ASN A 33 -9.99 15.48 -40.98
N ASP A 34 -10.65 15.88 -42.07
CA ASP A 34 -12.00 15.45 -42.48
C ASP A 34 -13.14 15.83 -41.51
N LYS A 35 -12.86 16.63 -40.48
CA LYS A 35 -13.85 17.13 -39.52
C LYS A 35 -14.26 18.57 -39.80
N LEU A 36 -15.56 18.80 -39.86
CA LEU A 36 -16.16 20.12 -40.09
C LEU A 36 -16.25 20.93 -38.79
N PHE A 37 -15.68 22.14 -38.80
CA PHE A 37 -15.79 23.13 -37.73
C PHE A 37 -16.58 24.34 -38.23
N GLU A 38 -17.68 24.65 -37.54
CA GLU A 38 -18.56 25.78 -37.86
C GLU A 38 -18.54 26.85 -36.77
N PHE A 39 -18.66 28.12 -37.17
CA PHE A 39 -18.55 29.28 -36.30
C PHE A 39 -19.59 30.34 -36.67
N GLU A 40 -20.29 30.86 -35.66
CA GLU A 40 -21.17 32.01 -35.86
C GLU A 40 -20.36 33.28 -36.15
N LYS A 41 -21.02 34.31 -36.73
CA LYS A 41 -20.37 35.58 -37.10
C LYS A 41 -19.71 36.29 -35.92
N THR A 42 -20.29 36.11 -34.73
CA THR A 42 -19.85 36.69 -33.47
C THR A 42 -18.65 35.96 -32.86
N ALA A 43 -18.29 34.77 -33.36
CA ALA A 43 -17.18 34.00 -32.83
C ALA A 43 -15.87 34.78 -32.92
N SER A 44 -15.12 34.80 -31.83
CA SER A 44 -13.81 35.41 -31.79
C SER A 44 -12.73 34.46 -32.30
N LEU A 45 -11.55 34.99 -32.59
CA LEU A 45 -10.40 34.16 -32.95
C LEU A 45 -10.03 33.17 -31.82
N ASN A 46 -10.19 33.58 -30.57
CA ASN A 46 -9.99 32.69 -29.42
C ASN A 46 -11.00 31.54 -29.39
N ASP A 47 -12.25 31.78 -29.80
CA ASP A 47 -13.28 30.73 -29.83
C ASP A 47 -12.96 29.69 -30.91
N ILE A 48 -12.42 30.13 -32.05
CA ILE A 48 -11.96 29.24 -33.12
C ILE A 48 -10.80 28.36 -32.65
N ILE A 49 -9.77 28.98 -32.07
CA ILE A 49 -8.61 28.25 -31.53
C ILE A 49 -9.06 27.25 -30.47
N LYS A 50 -9.92 27.67 -29.54
CA LYS A 50 -10.43 26.79 -28.46
C LYS A 50 -11.26 25.65 -29.01
N LYS A 51 -12.17 25.90 -29.95
CA LYS A 51 -13.05 24.86 -30.50
C LYS A 51 -12.25 23.77 -31.22
N ILE A 52 -11.24 24.16 -32.00
CA ILE A 52 -10.37 23.21 -32.71
C ILE A 52 -9.49 22.44 -31.71
N ASN A 53 -8.84 23.12 -30.76
CA ASN A 53 -7.94 22.47 -29.78
C ASN A 53 -8.67 21.57 -28.77
N ASN A 54 -9.95 21.83 -28.49
CA ASN A 54 -10.75 21.02 -27.56
C ASN A 54 -11.40 19.81 -28.25
N ASP A 55 -11.19 19.64 -29.55
CA ASP A 55 -11.77 18.56 -30.32
C ASP A 55 -10.79 17.39 -30.43
N ALA A 56 -11.09 16.30 -29.73
CA ALA A 56 -10.22 15.12 -29.65
C ALA A 56 -10.04 14.39 -31.00
N ASP A 57 -10.98 14.53 -31.93
CA ASP A 57 -10.92 13.86 -33.23
C ASP A 57 -10.13 14.66 -34.26
N ALA A 58 -10.01 15.98 -34.06
CA ALA A 58 -9.20 16.85 -34.92
C ALA A 58 -7.73 16.45 -34.91
N LYS A 59 -7.23 15.94 -33.77
CA LYS A 59 -5.82 15.54 -33.54
C LYS A 59 -4.81 16.60 -33.94
N VAL A 60 -5.17 17.87 -33.72
CA VAL A 60 -4.33 19.02 -34.05
C VAL A 60 -4.32 20.04 -32.93
N THR A 61 -3.19 20.73 -32.81
CA THR A 61 -3.06 21.93 -32.01
C THR A 61 -2.89 23.14 -32.94
N ILE A 62 -3.85 24.07 -32.92
CA ILE A 62 -3.75 25.40 -33.52
C ILE A 62 -3.30 26.45 -32.50
N SER A 63 -2.48 27.39 -32.94
CA SER A 63 -1.99 28.51 -32.14
C SER A 63 -1.80 29.75 -33.00
N TYR A 64 -1.92 30.92 -32.38
CA TYR A 64 -1.57 32.20 -33.02
C TYR A 64 -0.32 32.78 -32.37
N LEU A 65 0.70 33.01 -33.19
CA LEU A 65 1.99 33.57 -32.81
C LEU A 65 1.96 35.09 -32.96
N SER A 66 1.90 35.81 -31.83
CA SER A 66 1.77 37.27 -31.83
C SER A 66 3.02 38.02 -32.27
N THR A 67 4.20 37.40 -32.17
CA THR A 67 5.49 38.00 -32.57
C THR A 67 5.65 38.06 -34.08
N THR A 68 5.13 37.06 -34.79
CA THR A 68 5.20 36.95 -36.26
C THR A 68 3.88 37.28 -36.96
N ASP A 69 2.80 37.46 -36.19
CA ASP A 69 1.44 37.67 -36.70
C ASP A 69 1.00 36.54 -37.67
N THR A 70 1.20 35.29 -37.24
CA THR A 70 0.92 34.07 -38.03
C THR A 70 0.19 33.01 -37.21
N PHE A 71 -0.61 32.18 -37.88
CA PHE A 71 -1.18 30.97 -37.30
C PHE A 71 -0.26 29.78 -37.54
N SER A 72 -0.18 28.88 -36.55
CA SER A 72 0.51 27.61 -36.64
C SER A 72 -0.46 26.50 -36.26
N ILE A 73 -0.50 25.45 -37.07
CA ILE A 73 -1.25 24.24 -36.81
C ILE A 73 -0.29 23.06 -36.92
N LYS A 74 -0.37 22.13 -35.97
CA LYS A 74 0.46 20.93 -35.93
C LYS A 74 -0.41 19.73 -35.60
N ALA A 75 -0.04 18.56 -36.11
CA ALA A 75 -0.60 17.30 -35.60
C ALA A 75 -0.15 17.08 -34.15
N ASP A 76 -1.01 16.47 -33.35
CA ASP A 76 -0.68 16.12 -31.96
C ASP A 76 0.22 14.89 -31.88
N GLU A 77 0.17 14.04 -32.91
CA GLU A 77 0.99 12.84 -33.05
C GLU A 77 2.09 13.05 -34.10
N THR A 78 3.16 12.25 -34.00
CA THR A 78 4.30 12.27 -34.94
C THR A 78 4.20 11.12 -35.94
N GLY A 79 5.03 11.11 -36.98
CA GLY A 79 5.08 10.05 -37.98
C GLY A 79 4.66 10.50 -39.38
N ALA A 80 5.00 9.70 -40.40
CA ALA A 80 4.81 10.03 -41.81
C ALA A 80 3.33 10.09 -42.23
N ASN A 81 2.46 9.38 -41.52
CA ASN A 81 1.03 9.31 -41.83
C ASN A 81 0.19 10.33 -41.03
N MET A 82 0.81 11.15 -40.18
CA MET A 82 0.10 12.11 -39.32
C MET A 82 0.08 13.52 -39.96
N ALA A 83 -0.36 13.60 -41.21
CA ALA A 83 -0.49 14.87 -41.92
C ALA A 83 -1.71 15.66 -41.41
N VAL A 84 -1.58 16.99 -41.37
CA VAL A 84 -2.71 17.89 -41.10
C VAL A 84 -3.36 18.24 -42.43
N LYS A 85 -4.57 17.75 -42.64
CA LYS A 85 -5.38 18.06 -43.83
C LYS A 85 -6.29 19.24 -43.51
N ILE A 86 -6.17 20.34 -44.26
CA ILE A 86 -7.03 21.52 -44.09
C ILE A 86 -7.74 21.76 -45.41
N GLU A 87 -9.07 21.83 -45.37
CA GLU A 87 -9.90 22.07 -46.54
C GLU A 87 -10.85 23.24 -46.31
N GLU A 88 -11.11 23.96 -47.40
CA GLU A 88 -12.07 25.05 -47.41
C GLU A 88 -13.49 24.51 -47.57
N VAL A 89 -14.45 25.09 -46.86
CA VAL A 89 -15.87 24.78 -47.05
C VAL A 89 -16.41 25.59 -48.21
N SER A 90 -17.21 24.97 -49.08
CA SER A 90 -17.80 25.65 -50.24
C SER A 90 -18.47 26.97 -49.85
N GLY A 91 -18.15 28.05 -50.57
CA GLY A 91 -18.64 29.41 -50.31
C GLY A 91 -17.90 30.20 -49.21
N GLY A 92 -17.14 29.52 -48.34
CA GLY A 92 -16.30 30.14 -47.31
C GLY A 92 -14.85 30.38 -47.76
N ASN A 93 -14.08 31.09 -46.93
CA ASN A 93 -12.63 31.27 -47.12
C ASN A 93 -11.82 31.26 -45.81
N LEU A 94 -12.34 30.64 -44.74
CA LEU A 94 -11.74 30.71 -43.40
C LEU A 94 -10.36 30.04 -43.37
N SER A 95 -10.16 28.94 -44.09
CA SER A 95 -8.86 28.26 -44.13
C SER A 95 -7.79 29.15 -44.75
N LYS A 96 -8.12 29.82 -45.85
CA LYS A 96 -7.25 30.76 -46.55
C LYS A 96 -6.97 32.00 -45.71
N ALA A 97 -7.97 32.52 -45.00
CA ALA A 97 -7.82 33.69 -44.15
C ALA A 97 -6.89 33.44 -42.94
N LEU A 98 -6.85 32.21 -42.41
CA LEU A 98 -5.99 31.82 -41.30
C LEU A 98 -4.59 31.35 -41.77
N PHE A 99 -4.51 30.58 -42.85
CA PHE A 99 -3.27 29.89 -43.25
C PHE A 99 -2.69 30.31 -44.61
N GLY A 100 -3.41 31.11 -45.40
CA GLY A 100 -2.99 31.61 -46.71
C GLY A 100 -3.40 30.74 -47.91
N ASP A 101 -3.17 31.26 -49.12
CA ASP A 101 -3.54 30.64 -50.41
C ASP A 101 -2.42 29.79 -51.05
N ALA A 102 -1.19 29.94 -50.59
CA ALA A 102 -0.01 29.27 -51.15
C ALA A 102 0.47 28.17 -50.20
N THR A 103 0.87 27.04 -50.78
CA THR A 103 1.67 25.95 -50.17
C THR A 103 2.33 26.40 -48.87
N TYR A 104 1.90 25.81 -47.75
CA TYR A 104 2.23 26.23 -46.39
C TYR A 104 3.73 26.54 -46.29
N GLN A 105 4.07 27.82 -46.11
CA GLN A 105 5.42 28.36 -46.32
C GLN A 105 6.51 27.73 -45.42
N ASN A 106 6.12 26.91 -44.44
CA ASN A 106 6.99 26.15 -43.55
C ASN A 106 6.36 24.80 -43.19
N GLU A 107 5.84 24.06 -44.17
CA GLU A 107 5.35 22.70 -43.94
C GLU A 107 6.50 21.80 -43.45
N ILE A 108 6.32 21.21 -42.28
CA ILE A 108 7.23 20.18 -41.74
C ILE A 108 6.48 18.87 -41.82
N GLU A 109 6.82 18.05 -42.80
CA GLU A 109 6.31 16.69 -42.89
C GLU A 109 6.78 15.87 -41.68
N GLY A 110 5.83 15.21 -41.03
CA GLY A 110 6.13 14.16 -40.06
C GLY A 110 6.97 13.06 -40.73
N LYS A 111 7.90 12.49 -39.99
CA LYS A 111 8.73 11.38 -40.47
C LYS A 111 8.70 10.26 -39.47
N ASP A 112 8.54 9.04 -39.95
CA ASP A 112 8.66 7.87 -39.10
C ASP A 112 10.10 7.69 -38.63
N THR A 113 10.22 7.27 -37.39
CA THR A 113 11.44 6.76 -36.79
C THR A 113 11.72 5.37 -37.36
N LYS A 114 12.91 5.21 -37.95
CA LYS A 114 13.43 3.92 -38.39
C LYS A 114 14.64 3.57 -37.54
N MET A 115 14.66 2.37 -36.98
CA MET A 115 15.76 1.87 -36.17
C MET A 115 16.07 0.43 -36.57
N ASP A 116 17.34 0.19 -36.89
CA ASP A 116 17.89 -1.14 -37.06
C ASP A 116 18.48 -1.60 -35.73
N TYR A 117 18.17 -2.83 -35.31
CA TYR A 117 18.67 -3.41 -34.07
C TYR A 117 19.02 -4.88 -34.24
N THR A 118 19.89 -5.37 -33.37
CA THR A 118 20.23 -6.80 -33.28
C THR A 118 19.84 -7.31 -31.91
N LEU A 119 18.91 -8.26 -31.85
CA LEU A 119 18.53 -8.92 -30.60
C LEU A 119 18.81 -10.42 -30.73
N ASN A 120 19.56 -11.00 -29.78
CA ASN A 120 19.96 -12.41 -29.81
C ASN A 120 20.64 -12.85 -31.12
N GLY A 121 21.40 -11.94 -31.74
CA GLY A 121 22.08 -12.18 -33.03
C GLY A 121 21.20 -12.03 -34.27
N VAL A 122 19.89 -11.78 -34.12
CA VAL A 122 18.97 -11.55 -35.24
C VAL A 122 18.88 -10.06 -35.53
N LYS A 123 19.23 -9.66 -36.75
CA LYS A 123 19.11 -8.28 -37.23
C LYS A 123 17.69 -8.00 -37.74
N THR A 124 17.06 -6.95 -37.22
CA THR A 124 15.70 -6.55 -37.57
C THR A 124 15.61 -5.02 -37.65
N SER A 125 14.64 -4.51 -38.42
CA SER A 125 14.32 -3.09 -38.51
C SER A 125 12.92 -2.83 -37.97
N VAL A 126 12.74 -1.73 -37.23
CA VAL A 126 11.41 -1.23 -36.85
C VAL A 126 11.16 0.12 -37.50
N VAL A 127 9.89 0.34 -37.85
CA VAL A 127 9.36 1.64 -38.25
C VAL A 127 8.28 2.02 -37.24
N ARG A 128 8.41 3.19 -36.64
CA ARG A 128 7.48 3.71 -35.63
C ARG A 128 7.21 5.18 -35.90
N SER A 129 5.98 5.60 -35.65
CA SER A 129 5.57 7.01 -35.72
C SER A 129 6.24 7.84 -34.62
N THR A 130 6.57 7.22 -33.47
CA THR A 130 7.16 7.86 -32.29
C THR A 130 8.65 7.50 -32.11
N ALA A 131 9.36 8.30 -31.32
CA ALA A 131 10.73 8.00 -30.86
C ALA A 131 10.77 7.13 -29.58
N ASN A 132 9.63 6.97 -28.92
CA ASN A 132 9.45 6.21 -27.69
C ASN A 132 8.55 5.00 -27.97
N PHE A 133 9.11 3.80 -27.84
CA PHE A 133 8.40 2.55 -28.13
C PHE A 133 9.00 1.38 -27.36
N SER A 134 8.27 0.27 -27.30
CA SER A 134 8.73 -0.97 -26.69
C SER A 134 9.05 -2.03 -27.74
N ILE A 135 10.13 -2.80 -27.53
CA ILE A 135 10.50 -3.98 -28.31
C ILE A 135 10.77 -5.10 -27.32
N ASP A 136 10.02 -6.21 -27.42
CA ASP A 136 10.20 -7.42 -26.61
C ASP A 136 10.34 -7.15 -25.09
N GLY A 137 9.56 -6.19 -24.57
CA GLY A 137 9.57 -5.79 -23.16
C GLY A 137 10.62 -4.74 -22.77
N ILE A 138 11.45 -4.30 -23.71
CA ILE A 138 12.43 -3.22 -23.52
C ILE A 138 11.83 -1.90 -24.01
N ASN A 139 11.70 -0.93 -23.11
CA ASN A 139 11.31 0.43 -23.49
C ASN A 139 12.53 1.20 -24.02
N ILE A 140 12.40 1.73 -25.23
CA ILE A 140 13.45 2.43 -25.95
C ILE A 140 12.98 3.87 -26.21
N GLU A 141 13.80 4.83 -25.81
CA GLU A 141 13.63 6.26 -26.06
C GLU A 141 14.79 6.78 -26.89
N LEU A 142 14.49 7.20 -28.13
CA LEU A 142 15.49 7.67 -29.08
C LEU A 142 15.61 9.19 -29.03
N ASN A 143 16.67 9.67 -28.39
CA ASN A 143 16.90 11.11 -28.21
C ASN A 143 17.44 11.81 -29.46
N LYS A 144 18.40 11.17 -30.16
CA LYS A 144 19.07 11.75 -31.34
C LYS A 144 19.44 10.66 -32.32
N LYS A 145 19.52 11.01 -33.61
CA LYS A 145 20.07 10.12 -34.63
C LYS A 145 21.54 9.89 -34.35
N SER A 146 21.97 8.63 -34.32
CA SER A 146 23.39 8.29 -34.27
C SER A 146 24.06 8.83 -35.54
N LYS A 147 24.97 9.81 -35.39
CA LYS A 147 25.76 10.34 -36.50
C LYS A 147 27.17 9.76 -36.41
N GLY A 148 27.44 8.81 -37.30
CA GLY A 148 28.79 8.53 -37.76
C GLY A 148 29.68 7.64 -36.89
N LEU A 149 29.19 6.75 -36.02
CA LEU A 149 30.04 5.72 -35.38
C LEU A 149 29.20 4.55 -34.82
N THR A 150 29.80 3.35 -34.93
CA THR A 150 29.64 2.07 -34.20
C THR A 150 28.32 1.77 -33.49
N ASP A 151 27.79 0.57 -33.75
CA ASP A 151 26.63 -0.04 -33.08
C ASP A 151 26.63 0.24 -31.56
N VAL A 152 25.50 0.74 -31.05
CA VAL A 152 25.28 0.94 -29.61
C VAL A 152 24.82 -0.38 -29.01
N SER A 153 25.64 -1.01 -28.18
CA SER A 153 25.30 -2.26 -27.48
C SER A 153 24.77 -1.97 -26.08
N PHE A 154 23.63 -2.57 -25.75
CA PHE A 154 23.09 -2.58 -24.39
C PHE A 154 23.22 -3.99 -23.81
N ASN A 155 23.70 -4.08 -22.57
CA ASN A 155 23.71 -5.34 -21.82
C ASN A 155 22.59 -5.29 -20.78
N VAL A 156 21.67 -6.25 -20.86
CA VAL A 156 20.67 -6.46 -19.82
C VAL A 156 21.30 -7.33 -18.75
N THR A 157 21.48 -6.77 -17.56
CA THR A 157 21.97 -7.49 -16.39
C THR A 157 20.87 -7.53 -15.33
N ASN A 158 20.73 -8.65 -14.62
CA ASN A 158 19.81 -8.72 -13.50
C ASN A 158 20.16 -7.68 -12.44
N ASN A 159 19.15 -6.92 -11.99
CA ASN A 159 19.31 -5.95 -10.90
C ASN A 159 19.40 -6.69 -9.56
N ALA A 160 20.62 -7.10 -9.19
CA ALA A 160 20.84 -7.84 -7.96
C ALA A 160 20.69 -6.96 -6.70
N ASP A 161 21.00 -5.67 -6.81
CA ASP A 161 21.04 -4.75 -5.67
C ASP A 161 19.66 -4.53 -5.06
N GLU A 162 18.65 -4.30 -5.89
CA GLU A 162 17.27 -4.12 -5.42
C GLU A 162 16.72 -5.40 -4.76
N VAL A 163 17.08 -6.58 -5.27
CA VAL A 163 16.62 -7.84 -4.69
C VAL A 163 17.32 -8.12 -3.35
N VAL A 164 18.61 -7.80 -3.22
CA VAL A 164 19.35 -7.88 -1.97
C VAL A 164 18.71 -7.00 -0.89
N GLU A 165 18.39 -5.75 -1.21
CA GLU A 165 17.68 -4.81 -0.32
C GLU A 165 16.34 -5.38 0.17
N ARG A 166 15.53 -5.96 -0.75
CA ARG A 166 14.24 -6.57 -0.39
C ARG A 166 14.40 -7.80 0.52
N ILE A 167 15.37 -8.67 0.23
CA ILE A 167 15.67 -9.84 1.08
C ILE A 167 16.15 -9.36 2.46
N LYS A 168 16.99 -8.31 2.51
CA LYS A 168 17.46 -7.73 3.77
C LYS A 168 16.31 -7.18 4.61
N GLY A 169 15.38 -6.44 4.02
CA GLY A 169 14.17 -5.98 4.69
C GLY A 169 13.38 -7.15 5.29
N PHE A 170 13.12 -8.19 4.50
CA PHE A 170 12.41 -9.38 4.96
C PHE A 170 13.08 -10.08 6.17
N ILE A 171 14.41 -10.20 6.15
CA ILE A 171 15.15 -10.81 7.27
C ILE A 171 15.15 -9.91 8.51
N ASN A 172 15.21 -8.59 8.35
CA ASN A 172 15.12 -7.65 9.45
C ASN A 172 13.73 -7.72 10.13
N ASP A 173 12.65 -7.70 9.35
CA ASP A 173 11.28 -7.85 9.87
C ASP A 173 11.12 -9.17 10.64
N TYR A 174 11.65 -10.28 10.10
CA TYR A 174 11.69 -11.56 10.81
C TYR A 174 12.45 -11.46 12.14
N ASN A 175 13.63 -10.83 12.15
CA ASN A 175 14.45 -10.69 13.35
C ASN A 175 13.76 -9.85 14.43
N GLU A 176 13.08 -8.77 14.06
CA GLU A 176 12.31 -7.93 14.98
C GLU A 176 11.16 -8.71 15.63
N ILE A 177 10.39 -9.47 14.84
CA ILE A 177 9.30 -10.30 15.38
C ILE A 177 9.85 -11.37 16.32
N ILE A 178 10.93 -12.05 15.92
CA ILE A 178 11.57 -13.08 16.74
C ILE A 178 12.11 -12.49 18.05
N GLU A 179 12.69 -11.31 18.02
CA GLU A 179 13.15 -10.59 19.21
C GLU A 179 12.00 -10.28 20.16
N LEU A 180 10.94 -9.67 19.64
CA LEU A 180 9.77 -9.29 20.42
C LEU A 180 9.13 -10.52 21.07
N LEU A 181 8.87 -11.57 20.29
CA LEU A 181 8.26 -12.79 20.79
C LEU A 181 9.16 -13.51 21.80
N ASN A 182 10.47 -13.64 21.54
CA ASN A 182 11.39 -14.23 22.51
C ASN A 182 11.42 -13.44 23.82
N SER A 183 11.51 -12.12 23.73
CA SER A 183 11.58 -11.24 24.89
C SER A 183 10.34 -11.45 25.76
N LYS A 184 9.14 -11.36 25.17
CA LYS A 184 7.88 -11.49 25.91
C LYS A 184 7.58 -12.90 26.41
N THR A 185 8.01 -13.93 25.69
CA THR A 185 7.78 -15.33 26.12
C THR A 185 8.79 -15.84 27.14
N LYS A 186 9.98 -15.23 27.24
CA LYS A 186 11.03 -15.59 28.20
C LYS A 186 11.08 -14.69 29.43
N GLU A 187 10.49 -13.49 29.36
CA GLU A 187 10.39 -12.57 30.49
C GLU A 187 9.64 -13.24 31.65
N LYS A 188 10.32 -13.51 32.77
CA LYS A 188 9.69 -14.16 33.92
C LYS A 188 8.74 -13.20 34.65
N PRO A 189 7.58 -13.67 35.12
CA PRO A 189 6.66 -12.83 35.87
C PRO A 189 7.24 -12.47 37.24
N TYR A 190 7.03 -11.22 37.64
CA TYR A 190 7.41 -10.75 38.97
C TYR A 190 6.25 -11.05 39.94
N ARG A 191 6.34 -12.18 40.65
CA ARG A 191 5.22 -12.71 41.46
C ARG A 191 4.83 -11.83 42.65
N ASP A 192 5.74 -10.98 43.13
CA ASP A 192 5.48 -10.09 44.26
C ASP A 192 4.63 -8.86 43.86
N TYR A 193 4.58 -8.51 42.57
CA TYR A 193 3.76 -7.42 42.05
C TYR A 193 2.46 -7.99 41.47
N GLN A 194 1.45 -8.13 42.32
CA GLN A 194 0.11 -8.55 41.88
C GLN A 194 -0.68 -7.35 41.31
N PRO A 195 -1.68 -7.58 40.44
CA PRO A 195 -2.59 -6.52 40.02
C PRO A 195 -3.25 -5.84 41.23
N LEU A 196 -3.20 -4.50 41.27
CA LEU A 196 -3.77 -3.71 42.36
C LEU A 196 -5.30 -3.80 42.34
N THR A 197 -5.91 -3.88 43.52
CA THR A 197 -7.36 -3.70 43.67
C THR A 197 -7.73 -2.21 43.56
N PRO A 198 -9.01 -1.87 43.28
CA PRO A 198 -9.46 -0.48 43.28
C PRO A 198 -9.12 0.24 44.59
N ASP A 199 -9.40 -0.39 45.73
CA ASP A 199 -9.11 0.18 47.05
C ASP A 199 -7.60 0.47 47.24
N GLN A 200 -6.71 -0.38 46.69
CA GLN A 200 -5.27 -0.16 46.75
C GLN A 200 -4.82 0.97 45.81
N GLN A 201 -5.47 1.12 44.65
CA GLN A 201 -5.18 2.21 43.73
C GLN A 201 -5.59 3.56 44.34
N ASP A 202 -6.71 3.62 45.06
CA ASP A 202 -7.17 4.84 45.74
C ASP A 202 -6.23 5.28 46.88
N GLU A 203 -5.39 4.37 47.40
CA GLU A 203 -4.42 4.62 48.47
C GLU A 203 -3.00 4.96 47.95
N MET A 204 -2.78 4.94 46.63
CA MET A 204 -1.45 5.12 46.01
C MET A 204 -1.41 6.35 45.10
N GLU A 205 -0.22 6.92 44.92
CA GLU A 205 -0.01 8.02 43.97
C GLU A 205 0.05 7.51 42.52
N GLU A 206 -0.34 8.33 41.54
CA GLU A 206 -0.42 7.91 40.12
C GLU A 206 0.88 7.31 39.56
N ASP A 207 2.03 7.90 39.91
CA ASP A 207 3.35 7.42 39.47
C ASP A 207 3.67 6.04 40.08
N GLU A 208 3.29 5.80 41.34
CA GLU A 208 3.47 4.49 42.00
C GLU A 208 2.57 3.43 41.39
N ILE A 209 1.32 3.78 41.07
CA ILE A 209 0.38 2.88 40.36
C ILE A 209 0.96 2.49 39.01
N LYS A 210 1.52 3.45 38.27
CA LYS A 210 2.12 3.21 36.95
C LYS A 210 3.30 2.25 37.04
N ASP A 211 4.26 2.54 37.92
CA ASP A 211 5.44 1.71 38.11
C ASP A 211 5.08 0.30 38.59
N TRP A 212 4.13 0.19 39.53
CA TRP A 212 3.61 -1.09 40.01
C TRP A 212 2.94 -1.89 38.90
N THR A 213 2.08 -1.23 38.12
CA THR A 213 1.37 -1.85 36.99
C THR A 213 2.36 -2.31 35.91
N GLU A 214 3.44 -1.57 35.67
CA GLU A 214 4.49 -2.00 34.75
C GLU A 214 5.18 -3.28 35.26
N GLN A 215 5.54 -3.36 36.54
CA GLN A 215 6.10 -4.59 37.11
C GLN A 215 5.11 -5.76 37.07
N ALA A 216 3.83 -5.51 37.38
CA ALA A 216 2.78 -6.53 37.36
C ALA A 216 2.50 -7.07 35.96
N LYS A 217 2.74 -6.26 34.91
CA LYS A 217 2.61 -6.68 33.49
C LYS A 217 3.80 -7.48 32.98
N LYS A 218 4.91 -7.57 33.72
CA LYS A 218 6.07 -8.36 33.29
C LYS A 218 5.72 -9.84 33.24
N GLY A 219 6.14 -10.48 32.15
CA GLY A 219 5.96 -11.92 31.98
C GLY A 219 4.50 -12.37 31.84
N VAL A 220 3.59 -11.48 31.44
CA VAL A 220 2.20 -11.84 31.12
C VAL A 220 2.13 -12.89 30.00
N LEU A 221 3.07 -12.87 29.06
CA LEU A 221 3.19 -13.85 27.97
C LEU A 221 4.23 -14.95 28.27
N TYR A 222 4.73 -15.03 29.51
CA TYR A 222 5.74 -16.01 29.88
C TYR A 222 5.24 -17.43 29.65
N GLY A 223 5.95 -18.17 28.79
CA GLY A 223 5.56 -19.54 28.47
C GLY A 223 4.26 -19.68 27.69
N ASP A 224 3.71 -18.60 27.11
CA ASP A 224 2.48 -18.67 26.33
C ASP A 224 2.60 -19.69 25.18
N SER A 225 1.66 -20.63 25.12
CA SER A 225 1.74 -21.77 24.20
C SER A 225 1.53 -21.36 22.73
N ASN A 226 0.69 -20.36 22.47
CA ASN A 226 0.40 -19.86 21.13
C ASN A 226 1.61 -19.08 20.60
N MET A 227 2.17 -18.15 21.38
CA MET A 227 3.38 -17.40 21.04
C MET A 227 4.57 -18.32 20.78
N ASN A 228 4.79 -19.31 21.66
CA ASN A 228 5.86 -20.29 21.48
C ASN A 228 5.65 -21.18 20.24
N SER A 229 4.39 -21.49 19.91
CA SER A 229 4.04 -22.22 18.69
C SER A 229 4.37 -21.40 17.43
N VAL A 230 4.00 -20.11 17.41
CA VAL A 230 4.33 -19.18 16.31
C VAL A 230 5.84 -19.08 16.13
N LEU A 231 6.55 -18.80 17.21
CA LEU A 231 8.01 -18.66 17.21
C LEU A 231 8.72 -19.93 16.72
N ARG A 232 8.26 -21.12 17.12
CA ARG A 232 8.78 -22.40 16.61
C ARG A 232 8.53 -22.56 15.11
N LYS A 233 7.31 -22.28 14.65
CA LYS A 233 6.94 -22.42 13.23
C LYS A 233 7.69 -21.43 12.33
N MET A 234 7.84 -20.17 12.76
CA MET A 234 8.62 -19.17 12.03
C MET A 234 10.09 -19.59 11.89
N ARG A 235 10.72 -20.07 12.98
CA ARG A 235 12.08 -20.61 12.92
C ARG A 235 12.19 -21.81 11.99
N GLN A 236 11.20 -22.69 12.01
CA GLN A 236 11.16 -23.87 11.14
C GLN A 236 11.04 -23.48 9.67
N ALA A 237 10.23 -22.47 9.34
CA ALA A 237 10.10 -21.97 7.96
C ALA A 237 11.42 -21.40 7.42
N MET A 238 12.21 -20.72 8.27
CA MET A 238 13.50 -20.15 7.87
C MET A 238 14.64 -21.17 7.82
N THR A 239 14.63 -22.19 8.68
CA THR A 239 15.72 -23.18 8.77
C THR A 239 15.44 -24.48 8.00
N GLY A 240 14.19 -24.68 7.58
CA GLY A 240 13.75 -25.83 6.81
C GLY A 240 14.23 -25.79 5.36
N LYS A 241 14.36 -26.97 4.76
CA LYS A 241 14.53 -27.09 3.30
C LYS A 241 13.17 -26.92 2.62
N THR A 242 13.16 -26.32 1.44
CA THR A 242 11.97 -26.24 0.60
C THR A 242 11.95 -27.39 -0.42
N SER A 243 10.78 -27.72 -0.95
CA SER A 243 10.64 -28.68 -2.05
C SER A 243 10.75 -28.02 -3.43
N VAL A 244 10.82 -26.68 -3.46
CA VAL A 244 10.76 -25.85 -4.68
C VAL A 244 12.14 -25.35 -5.14
N SER A 245 13.16 -25.44 -4.27
CA SER A 245 14.55 -25.12 -4.61
C SER A 245 15.51 -26.12 -3.98
N SER A 246 16.64 -26.33 -4.64
CA SER A 246 17.75 -27.13 -4.12
C SER A 246 18.60 -26.39 -3.08
N LEU A 247 18.48 -25.06 -3.03
CA LEU A 247 19.24 -24.19 -2.13
C LEU A 247 18.59 -24.06 -0.74
N ALA A 248 19.43 -23.82 0.27
CA ALA A 248 19.02 -23.37 1.59
C ALA A 248 19.47 -21.92 1.84
N LEU A 249 18.91 -21.27 2.88
CA LEU A 249 19.31 -19.91 3.27
C LEU A 249 20.83 -19.79 3.51
N SER A 250 21.47 -20.81 4.08
CA SER A 250 22.91 -20.83 4.32
C SER A 250 23.74 -20.77 3.03
N ASP A 251 23.21 -21.33 1.94
CA ASP A 251 23.89 -21.38 0.65
C ASP A 251 23.94 -20.00 0.00
N ILE A 252 22.93 -19.17 0.28
CA ILE A 252 22.83 -17.77 -0.16
C ILE A 252 23.39 -16.77 0.86
N GLY A 253 24.09 -17.23 1.90
CA GLY A 253 24.74 -16.35 2.87
C GLY A 253 23.84 -15.84 4.00
N ILE A 254 22.69 -16.48 4.23
CA ILE A 254 21.80 -16.16 5.35
C ILE A 254 21.87 -17.31 6.36
N SER A 255 22.38 -17.03 7.55
CA SER A 255 22.59 -18.06 8.59
C SER A 255 22.18 -17.57 9.97
N SER A 256 21.94 -18.49 10.90
CA SER A 256 21.70 -18.13 12.30
C SER A 256 22.91 -17.41 12.90
N ALA A 257 22.64 -16.41 13.75
CA ALA A 257 23.70 -15.73 14.49
C ALA A 257 24.49 -16.73 15.37
N THR A 258 25.81 -16.58 15.41
CA THR A 258 26.69 -17.44 16.21
C THR A 258 26.35 -17.33 17.70
N MET A 259 26.22 -18.50 18.36
CA MET A 259 25.89 -18.62 19.79
C MET A 259 24.53 -18.04 20.19
N ASP A 260 23.69 -17.68 19.23
CA ASP A 260 22.37 -17.15 19.50
C ASP A 260 21.31 -18.26 19.54
N THR A 261 20.61 -18.37 20.67
CA THR A 261 19.48 -19.30 20.85
C THR A 261 18.13 -18.65 20.53
N SER A 262 18.13 -17.37 20.17
CA SER A 262 16.93 -16.62 19.82
C SER A 262 16.42 -16.95 18.41
N GLY A 263 17.26 -17.50 17.54
CA GLY A 263 16.90 -17.85 16.17
C GLY A 263 16.90 -16.65 15.20
N LYS A 264 17.58 -15.55 15.55
CA LYS A 264 17.87 -14.45 14.63
C LYS A 264 18.84 -14.90 13.53
N LEU A 265 18.72 -14.24 12.38
CA LEU A 265 19.50 -14.49 11.19
C LEU A 265 20.44 -13.31 10.89
N VAL A 266 21.59 -13.63 10.31
CA VAL A 266 22.61 -12.69 9.84
C VAL A 266 22.79 -12.90 8.34
N ILE A 267 23.00 -11.80 7.62
CA ILE A 267 23.13 -11.77 6.17
C ILE A 267 24.57 -11.43 5.80
N ASP A 268 25.17 -12.26 4.96
CA ASP A 268 26.38 -11.97 4.20
C ASP A 268 25.96 -11.41 2.84
N GLU A 269 25.97 -10.07 2.72
CA GLU A 269 25.51 -9.37 1.51
C GLU A 269 26.36 -9.70 0.28
N GLU A 270 27.66 -9.91 0.44
CA GLU A 270 28.56 -10.24 -0.67
C GLU A 270 28.24 -11.62 -1.23
N LYS A 271 28.06 -12.61 -0.34
CA LYS A 271 27.70 -13.98 -0.74
C LYS A 271 26.28 -14.04 -1.33
N LEU A 272 25.33 -13.30 -0.76
CA LEU A 272 23.97 -13.20 -1.29
C LEU A 272 23.96 -12.62 -2.70
N LYS A 273 24.66 -11.49 -2.91
CA LYS A 273 24.76 -10.84 -4.21
C LYS A 273 25.44 -11.73 -5.24
N ALA A 274 26.52 -12.42 -4.88
CA ALA A 274 27.20 -13.36 -5.76
C ALA A 274 26.28 -14.51 -6.20
N LYS A 275 25.55 -15.12 -5.26
CA LYS A 275 24.63 -16.23 -5.56
C LYS A 275 23.43 -15.81 -6.40
N LEU A 276 22.95 -14.58 -6.23
CA LEU A 276 21.84 -14.05 -6.99
C LEU A 276 22.19 -13.78 -8.46
N LEU A 277 23.45 -13.44 -8.73
CA LEU A 277 23.96 -13.35 -10.10
C LEU A 277 24.17 -14.74 -10.74
N GLU A 278 24.52 -15.76 -9.96
CA GLU A 278 24.76 -17.12 -10.44
C GLU A 278 23.46 -17.90 -10.70
N SER A 279 22.45 -17.76 -9.84
CA SER A 279 21.23 -18.58 -9.90
C SER A 279 19.98 -17.81 -9.45
N PRO A 280 19.55 -16.79 -10.21
CA PRO A 280 18.42 -15.93 -9.84
C PRO A 280 17.10 -16.71 -9.72
N ASP A 281 16.85 -17.66 -10.62
CA ASP A 281 15.60 -18.43 -10.66
C ASP A 281 15.47 -19.38 -9.46
N GLU A 282 16.56 -19.99 -9.01
CA GLU A 282 16.58 -20.83 -7.82
C GLU A 282 16.29 -20.02 -6.55
N ILE A 283 16.85 -18.81 -6.43
CA ILE A 283 16.55 -17.92 -5.29
C ILE A 283 15.09 -17.45 -5.35
N ALA A 284 14.58 -17.11 -6.54
CA ALA A 284 13.18 -16.74 -6.71
C ALA A 284 12.26 -17.89 -6.27
N SER A 285 12.56 -19.13 -6.67
CA SER A 285 11.85 -20.34 -6.24
C SER A 285 11.96 -20.58 -4.73
N LEU A 286 13.14 -20.40 -4.12
CA LEU A 286 13.35 -20.57 -2.68
C LEU A 286 12.43 -19.70 -1.83
N PHE A 287 12.20 -18.45 -2.24
CA PHE A 287 11.34 -17.52 -1.49
C PHE A 287 9.88 -17.59 -1.93
N SER A 288 9.62 -17.55 -3.24
CA SER A 288 8.28 -17.33 -3.80
C SER A 288 7.64 -18.56 -4.44
N GLY A 289 8.40 -19.65 -4.63
CA GLY A 289 7.89 -20.87 -5.23
C GLY A 289 6.73 -21.44 -4.42
N SER A 290 5.64 -21.79 -5.09
CA SER A 290 4.52 -22.50 -4.47
C SER A 290 4.53 -23.95 -4.93
N THR A 291 4.15 -24.85 -4.05
CA THR A 291 3.89 -26.24 -4.42
C THR A 291 2.49 -26.62 -3.98
N SER A 292 1.79 -27.35 -4.85
CA SER A 292 0.45 -27.92 -4.56
C SER A 292 0.52 -29.43 -4.32
N VAL A 293 1.73 -29.99 -4.27
CA VAL A 293 1.93 -31.41 -3.97
C VAL A 293 1.65 -31.65 -2.49
N GLU A 294 0.90 -32.70 -2.19
CA GLU A 294 0.60 -33.11 -0.82
C GLU A 294 1.91 -33.43 -0.08
N GLY A 295 2.17 -32.70 1.01
CA GLY A 295 3.44 -32.78 1.76
C GLY A 295 4.61 -31.97 1.17
N GLY A 296 4.39 -31.24 0.08
CA GLY A 296 5.37 -30.32 -0.49
C GLY A 296 5.59 -29.11 0.40
N ILE A 297 6.85 -28.69 0.54
CA ILE A 297 7.23 -27.51 1.32
C ILE A 297 7.41 -26.32 0.36
N SER A 298 6.47 -25.37 0.41
CA SER A 298 6.51 -24.13 -0.38
C SER A 298 7.72 -23.25 -0.03
N GLY A 299 7.94 -22.21 -0.82
CA GLY A 299 8.96 -21.20 -0.59
C GLY A 299 8.79 -20.49 0.75
N ILE A 300 9.90 -19.94 1.26
CA ILE A 300 9.98 -19.39 2.62
C ILE A 300 8.98 -18.25 2.83
N ALA A 301 8.84 -17.33 1.88
CA ALA A 301 7.92 -16.21 2.00
C ALA A 301 6.45 -16.68 1.97
N VAL A 302 6.15 -17.74 1.21
CA VAL A 302 4.81 -18.35 1.17
C VAL A 302 4.48 -18.98 2.52
N GLN A 303 5.39 -19.77 3.08
CA GLN A 303 5.22 -20.37 4.41
C GLN A 303 5.02 -19.29 5.49
N MET A 304 5.82 -18.23 5.48
CA MET A 304 5.71 -17.13 6.44
C MET A 304 4.37 -16.41 6.31
N ARG A 305 3.90 -16.16 5.08
CA ARG A 305 2.58 -15.57 4.85
C ARG A 305 1.47 -16.46 5.40
N GLU A 306 1.49 -17.76 5.13
CA GLU A 306 0.48 -18.70 5.65
C GLU A 306 0.47 -18.74 7.18
N LEU A 307 1.65 -18.72 7.82
CA LEU A 307 1.78 -18.64 9.27
C LEU A 307 1.20 -17.34 9.83
N LEU A 308 1.51 -16.20 9.22
CA LEU A 308 0.99 -14.90 9.65
C LEU A 308 -0.53 -14.84 9.45
N VAL A 309 -1.05 -15.31 8.32
CA VAL A 309 -2.50 -15.37 8.07
C VAL A 309 -3.20 -16.31 9.05
N ALA A 310 -2.61 -17.44 9.43
CA ALA A 310 -3.23 -18.34 10.42
C ALA A 310 -3.31 -17.74 11.83
N ASN A 311 -2.36 -16.87 12.19
CA ASN A 311 -2.26 -16.33 13.56
C ASN A 311 -2.85 -14.93 13.70
N VAL A 312 -2.69 -14.08 12.69
CA VAL A 312 -3.21 -12.70 12.64
C VAL A 312 -4.46 -12.62 11.76
N GLY A 313 -4.64 -13.50 10.79
CA GLY A 313 -5.75 -13.39 9.83
C GLY A 313 -5.36 -12.58 8.60
N ALA A 314 -6.11 -12.78 7.52
CA ALA A 314 -6.10 -11.91 6.34
C ALA A 314 -7.17 -10.82 6.49
N TYR A 315 -7.14 -9.80 5.63
CA TYR A 315 -8.17 -8.75 5.59
C TYR A 315 -9.59 -9.33 5.66
N GLY A 316 -10.32 -9.00 6.74
CA GLY A 316 -11.69 -9.47 6.97
C GLY A 316 -11.83 -10.83 7.67
N SER A 317 -10.73 -11.46 8.09
CA SER A 317 -10.72 -12.69 8.89
C SER A 317 -9.88 -12.51 10.16
N SER A 318 -10.25 -13.20 11.23
CA SER A 318 -9.48 -13.22 12.48
C SER A 318 -8.59 -14.46 12.53
N GLY A 319 -7.34 -14.29 12.95
CA GLY A 319 -6.44 -15.40 13.28
C GLY A 319 -6.45 -15.71 14.79
N ILE A 320 -5.75 -16.79 15.17
CA ILE A 320 -5.69 -17.30 16.57
C ILE A 320 -5.40 -16.21 17.60
N LEU A 321 -4.47 -15.30 17.30
CA LEU A 321 -4.05 -14.26 18.25
C LEU A 321 -5.10 -13.17 18.40
N ILE A 322 -5.81 -12.87 17.30
CA ILE A 322 -6.89 -11.88 17.29
C ILE A 322 -8.15 -12.44 17.94
N ASP A 323 -8.42 -13.73 17.78
CA ASP A 323 -9.52 -14.39 18.50
C ASP A 323 -9.24 -14.44 20.01
N GLU A 324 -7.97 -14.55 20.41
CA GLU A 324 -7.59 -14.54 21.83
C GLU A 324 -7.64 -13.13 22.43
N ALA A 325 -6.98 -12.15 21.80
CA ALA A 325 -6.75 -10.82 22.41
C ALA A 325 -7.49 -9.65 21.73
N GLY A 326 -8.09 -9.85 20.57
CA GLY A 326 -8.76 -8.80 19.80
C GLY A 326 -7.83 -7.90 18.99
N LEU A 327 -8.45 -6.99 18.24
CA LEU A 327 -7.80 -5.83 17.61
C LEU A 327 -8.47 -4.56 18.13
N ASP A 328 -7.68 -3.56 18.49
CA ASP A 328 -8.17 -2.26 18.99
C ASP A 328 -9.19 -1.61 18.03
N SER A 329 -9.04 -1.82 16.72
CA SER A 329 -9.84 -1.16 15.69
C SER A 329 -10.85 -2.10 14.99
N GLY A 330 -11.61 -2.89 15.74
CA GLY A 330 -12.57 -3.82 15.14
C GLY A 330 -13.61 -4.42 16.08
N ARG A 331 -14.51 -5.24 15.51
CA ARG A 331 -15.55 -5.97 16.28
C ARG A 331 -14.96 -6.93 17.32
N THR A 332 -13.72 -7.35 17.12
CA THR A 332 -12.99 -8.25 18.03
C THR A 332 -12.39 -7.54 19.25
N SER A 333 -12.44 -6.20 19.33
CA SER A 333 -11.99 -5.42 20.50
C SER A 333 -12.60 -5.96 21.80
N ASP A 334 -13.92 -6.21 21.77
CA ASP A 334 -14.67 -6.62 22.96
C ASP A 334 -15.25 -8.04 22.82
N GLN A 335 -15.09 -8.66 21.65
CA GLN A 335 -15.59 -10.00 21.32
C GLN A 335 -14.46 -11.01 21.13
N ASN A 336 -13.53 -11.06 22.08
CA ASN A 336 -12.42 -12.02 22.09
C ASN A 336 -12.45 -12.91 23.34
N ASN A 337 -11.58 -13.92 23.39
CA ASN A 337 -11.55 -14.88 24.50
C ASN A 337 -11.12 -14.24 25.82
N ILE A 338 -10.22 -13.26 25.81
CA ILE A 338 -9.80 -12.54 27.02
C ILE A 338 -10.98 -11.74 27.59
N SER A 339 -11.72 -10.99 26.75
CA SER A 339 -12.90 -10.24 27.18
C SER A 339 -13.99 -11.13 27.78
N LYS A 340 -14.26 -12.29 27.15
CA LYS A 340 -15.20 -13.28 27.69
C LYS A 340 -14.76 -13.84 29.04
N ARG A 341 -13.46 -14.13 29.20
CA ARG A 341 -12.92 -14.59 30.49
C ARG A 341 -13.05 -13.51 31.57
N ILE A 342 -12.86 -12.24 31.22
CA ILE A 342 -13.07 -11.13 32.14
C ILE A 342 -14.53 -11.09 32.60
N GLU A 343 -15.48 -11.21 31.67
CA GLU A 343 -16.92 -11.27 31.97
C GLU A 343 -17.26 -12.45 32.91
N ASP A 344 -16.76 -13.66 32.61
CA ASP A 344 -16.93 -14.85 33.47
C ASP A 344 -16.37 -14.63 34.89
N TYR A 345 -15.24 -13.93 35.01
CA TYR A 345 -14.65 -13.61 36.32
C TYR A 345 -15.46 -12.56 37.08
N ASP A 346 -16.02 -11.56 36.40
CA ASP A 346 -16.87 -10.54 37.00
C ASP A 346 -18.17 -11.14 37.55
N ASP A 347 -18.80 -12.04 36.78
CA ASP A 347 -20.00 -12.78 37.23
C ASP A 347 -19.70 -13.62 38.46
N LYS A 348 -18.57 -14.33 38.46
CA LYS A 348 -18.14 -15.14 39.61
C LYS A 348 -17.82 -14.27 40.83
N MET A 349 -17.24 -13.10 40.61
CA MET A 349 -16.94 -12.16 41.68
C MET A 349 -18.23 -11.59 42.30
N ALA A 350 -19.26 -11.31 41.49
CA ALA A 350 -20.58 -10.91 41.98
C ALA A 350 -21.22 -12.01 42.84
N GLU A 351 -21.20 -13.26 42.37
CA GLU A 351 -21.74 -14.41 43.12
C GLU A 351 -21.04 -14.60 44.48
N LEU A 352 -19.70 -14.46 44.50
CA LEU A 352 -18.92 -14.58 45.73
C LEU A 352 -19.22 -13.44 46.72
N LYS A 353 -19.39 -12.20 46.23
CA LYS A 353 -19.78 -11.05 47.06
C LYS A 353 -21.15 -11.28 47.71
N ASP A 354 -22.12 -11.79 46.96
CA ASP A 354 -23.44 -12.12 47.51
C ASP A 354 -23.37 -13.20 48.61
N LYS A 355 -22.58 -14.25 48.38
CA LYS A 355 -22.33 -15.30 49.39
C LYS A 355 -21.68 -14.75 50.65
N MET A 356 -20.69 -13.88 50.52
CA MET A 356 -20.05 -13.21 51.66
C MET A 356 -21.04 -12.35 52.45
N GLU A 357 -21.94 -11.65 51.77
CA GLU A 357 -22.96 -10.82 52.41
C GLU A 357 -23.97 -11.66 53.21
N VAL A 358 -24.36 -12.82 52.68
CA VAL A 358 -25.22 -13.78 53.40
C VAL A 358 -24.53 -14.31 54.66
N GLU A 359 -23.27 -14.72 54.57
CA GLU A 359 -22.50 -15.17 55.73
C GLU A 359 -22.28 -14.05 56.75
N ARG A 360 -22.00 -12.82 56.29
CA ARG A 360 -21.90 -11.63 57.16
C ARG A 360 -23.19 -11.43 57.96
N LYS A 361 -24.36 -11.46 57.31
CA LYS A 361 -25.66 -11.36 57.98
C LYS A 361 -25.89 -12.49 58.99
N ARG A 362 -25.47 -13.71 58.67
CA ARG A 362 -25.55 -14.87 59.57
C ARG A 362 -24.68 -14.69 60.82
N TYR A 363 -23.43 -14.29 60.66
CA TYR A 363 -22.53 -14.02 61.78
C TYR A 363 -23.02 -12.84 62.63
N TRP A 364 -23.51 -11.78 61.98
CA TRP A 364 -24.12 -10.65 62.68
C TRP A 364 -25.31 -11.09 63.54
N SER A 365 -26.23 -11.89 62.98
CA SER A 365 -27.36 -12.43 63.73
C SER A 365 -26.94 -13.31 64.92
N LYS A 366 -25.91 -14.15 64.76
CA LYS A 366 -25.34 -14.94 65.87
C LYS A 366 -24.74 -14.04 66.95
N PHE A 367 -24.00 -13.01 66.56
CA PHE A 367 -23.40 -12.06 67.49
C PHE A 367 -24.48 -11.29 68.27
N THR A 368 -25.50 -10.77 67.60
CA THR A 368 -26.63 -10.10 68.26
C THR A 368 -27.39 -11.04 69.21
N SER A 369 -27.59 -12.30 68.84
CA SER A 369 -28.20 -13.31 69.72
C SER A 369 -27.34 -13.60 70.95
N LEU A 370 -26.01 -13.69 70.77
CA LEU A 370 -25.06 -13.88 71.87
C LEU A 370 -25.06 -12.67 72.82
N GLU A 371 -25.07 -11.44 72.29
CA GLU A 371 -25.17 -10.21 73.06
C GLU A 371 -26.47 -10.14 73.88
N LYS A 372 -27.61 -10.51 73.27
CA LYS A 372 -28.89 -10.61 73.98
C LYS A 372 -28.87 -11.64 75.10
N THR A 373 -28.27 -12.82 74.85
CA THR A 373 -28.12 -13.86 75.87
C THR A 373 -27.19 -13.43 77.00
N LEU A 374 -26.06 -12.77 76.69
CA LEU A 374 -25.15 -12.22 77.69
C LEU A 374 -25.83 -11.15 78.56
N ASN A 375 -26.59 -10.24 77.94
CA ASN A 375 -27.36 -9.24 78.69
C ASN A 375 -28.40 -9.90 79.61
N LYS A 376 -29.05 -10.97 79.15
CA LYS A 376 -29.97 -11.75 79.99
C LYS A 376 -29.24 -12.46 81.14
N LEU A 377 -28.10 -13.08 80.88
CA LEU A 377 -27.27 -13.72 81.91
C LEU A 377 -26.76 -12.71 82.93
N ASN A 378 -26.32 -11.53 82.51
CA ASN A 378 -25.91 -10.45 83.40
C ASN A 378 -27.09 -9.99 84.27
N SER A 379 -28.28 -9.78 83.67
CA SER A 379 -29.48 -9.42 84.44
C SER A 379 -29.90 -10.49 85.45
N GLN A 380 -29.72 -11.78 85.12
CA GLN A 380 -29.98 -12.89 86.03
C GLN A 380 -28.91 -13.00 87.13
N SER A 381 -27.63 -12.79 86.80
CA SER A 381 -26.55 -12.75 87.78
C SER A 381 -26.73 -11.61 88.78
N SER A 382 -27.14 -10.43 88.32
CA SER A 382 -27.49 -9.30 89.19
C SER A 382 -28.68 -9.64 90.09
N TYR A 383 -29.73 -10.29 89.55
CA TYR A 383 -30.88 -10.74 90.34
C TYR A 383 -30.49 -11.75 91.44
N PHE A 384 -29.60 -12.70 91.13
CA PHE A 384 -29.07 -13.64 92.13
C PHE A 384 -28.17 -12.96 93.17
N THR A 385 -27.41 -11.94 92.77
CA THR A 385 -26.53 -11.18 93.68
C THR A 385 -27.36 -10.32 94.64
N ASP A 386 -28.44 -9.69 94.16
CA ASP A 386 -29.39 -8.91 94.98
C ASP A 386 -30.25 -9.79 95.91
N MET A 387 -30.37 -11.09 95.63
CA MET A 387 -31.10 -12.05 96.47
C MET A 387 -30.20 -12.73 97.51
N MET A 388 -28.87 -12.64 97.36
CA MET A 388 -27.88 -13.22 98.29
C MET A 388 -27.14 -12.18 99.15
N GLY A 389 -27.28 -10.88 98.85
CA GLY A 389 -26.94 -9.78 99.76
C GLY A 389 -28.14 -9.40 100.63
#